data_AF-F1LIB1-F1
#
_entry.id   AF-F1LIB1-F1
#
_cell.length_a   1.000
_cell.length_b   1.000
_cell.length_c   1.000
_cell.angle_alpha   90.00
_cell.angle_beta   90.00
_cell.angle_gamma   90.00
#
_symmetry.space_group_name_H-M   'P 1'
#
loop_
_entity.id
_entity.type
_entity.pdbx_description
1 polymer ?
#
loop_
_entity_poly.entity_id
_entity_poly.type
_entity_poly.pdbx_seq_one_letter_code
_entity_poly.pdbx_strand_id
1 'polypeptide(L)' 'MTRAEKIMTGFKLNWMNLRDAESGKVLWQSTEDLAEPSKEHEARVPKTILKCR' A
#
# COMPACT_ATOMS: atom_id res chain seq x y z
N MET A 1 4.02 -2.85 -27.29
CA MET A 1 3.74 -2.31 -25.94
C MET A 1 2.66 -1.24 -25.99
N THR A 2 1.56 -1.44 -25.27
CA THR A 2 0.51 -0.43 -25.09
C THR A 2 0.98 0.70 -24.16
N ARG A 3 0.24 1.82 -24.13
CA ARG A 3 0.53 2.92 -23.19
C ARG A 3 0.41 2.45 -21.73
N ALA A 4 -0.56 1.60 -21.43
CA ALA A 4 -0.76 1.04 -20.10
C ALA A 4 0.45 0.18 -19.66
N GLU A 5 0.95 -0.68 -20.54
CA GLU A 5 2.14 -1.50 -20.27
C GLU A 5 3.37 -0.63 -19.96
N LYS A 6 3.60 0.45 -20.73
CA LYS A 6 4.72 1.37 -20.47
C LYS A 6 4.61 2.08 -19.11
N ILE A 7 3.40 2.45 -18.70
CA ILE A 7 3.16 3.03 -17.37
C ILE A 7 3.46 1.99 -16.30
N MET A 8 2.95 0.76 -16.45
CA MET A 8 3.20 -0.31 -15.49
C MET A 8 4.69 -0.62 -15.35
N THR A 9 5.45 -0.70 -16.45
CA THR A 9 6.89 -0.96 -16.41
C THR A 9 7.69 0.15 -15.71
N GLY A 10 7.19 1.40 -15.74
CA GLY A 10 7.85 2.54 -15.12
C GLY A 10 7.33 2.90 -13.73
N PHE A 11 6.23 2.29 -13.27
CA PHE A 11 5.60 2.59 -12.00
C PHE A 11 6.17 1.72 -10.89
N LYS A 12 6.42 2.32 -9.73
CA LYS A 12 6.88 1.64 -8.52
C LYS A 12 6.27 2.29 -7.28
N LEU A 13 5.65 1.49 -6.42
CA LEU A 13 5.26 1.95 -5.09
C LEU A 13 6.47 1.81 -4.15
N ASN A 14 7.05 2.93 -3.72
CA ASN A 14 8.26 2.91 -2.90
C ASN A 14 7.98 2.65 -1.41
N TRP A 15 6.89 3.21 -0.91
CA TRP A 15 6.45 3.05 0.47
C TRP A 15 4.97 3.41 0.59
N MET A 16 4.33 2.88 1.62
CA MET A 16 2.94 3.16 1.95
C MET A 16 2.80 3.20 3.47
N ASN A 17 1.92 4.06 3.99
CA ASN A 17 1.50 4.02 5.39
C ASN A 17 -0.01 4.15 5.52
N LEU A 18 -0.54 3.59 6.61
CA LEU A 18 -1.93 3.74 7.03
C LEU A 18 -1.94 4.48 8.36
N ARG A 19 -2.79 5.49 8.46
CA ARG A 19 -2.97 6.32 9.64
C ARG A 19 -4.43 6.34 10.06
N ASP A 20 -4.63 6.46 11.36
CA ASP A 20 -5.92 6.86 11.90
C ASP A 20 -6.22 8.31 11.48
N ALA A 21 -7.41 8.55 10.90
CA ALA A 21 -7.75 9.83 10.28
C ALA A 21 -8.03 10.95 11.30
N GLU A 22 -8.48 10.62 12.51
CA GLU A 22 -8.77 11.62 13.55
C GLU A 22 -7.49 12.03 14.29
N SER A 23 -6.65 11.06 14.66
CA SER A 23 -5.44 11.30 15.46
C SER A 23 -4.15 11.48 14.65
N GLY A 24 -4.15 11.08 13.37
CA GLY A 24 -2.96 11.05 12.52
C GLY A 24 -1.93 9.97 12.90
N LYS A 25 -2.24 9.11 13.88
CA LYS A 25 -1.35 8.05 14.38
C LYS A 25 -1.07 7.02 13.28
N VAL A 26 0.20 6.69 13.08
CA VAL A 26 0.61 5.59 12.17
C VAL A 26 0.19 4.26 12.76
N LEU A 27 -0.58 3.49 11.98
CA LEU A 27 -1.04 2.14 12.32
C LEU A 27 -0.23 1.08 11.60
N TRP A 28 0.20 1.35 10.38
CA TRP A 28 0.97 0.42 9.57
C TRP A 28 1.82 1.18 8.55
N GLN A 29 2.95 0.61 8.17
CA GLN A 29 3.79 1.12 7.10
C GLN A 29 4.56 -0.04 6.45
N SER A 30 4.86 0.09 5.15
CA SER A 30 5.69 -0.85 4.41
C SER A 30 6.46 -0.13 3.31
N THR A 31 7.54 -0.77 2.85
CA THR A 31 8.35 -0.37 1.70
C THR A 31 8.24 -1.38 0.54
N GLU A 32 7.34 -2.36 0.66
CA GLU A 32 7.07 -3.30 -0.41
C GLU A 32 6.31 -2.64 -1.56
N ASP A 33 6.69 -3.00 -2.78
CA ASP A 33 5.99 -2.58 -3.99
C ASP A 33 4.74 -3.43 -4.19
N LEU A 34 3.65 -3.00 -3.55
CA LEU A 34 2.34 -3.66 -3.61
C LEU A 34 1.60 -3.41 -4.92
N ALA A 35 2.23 -2.75 -5.90
CA ALA A 35 1.64 -2.48 -7.21
C ALA A 35 1.88 -3.59 -8.24
N GLU A 36 2.73 -4.59 -7.95
CA GLU A 36 3.01 -5.72 -8.84
C GLU A 36 1.79 -6.66 -8.95
N PRO A 37 1.16 -6.79 -10.14
CA PRO A 37 -0.08 -7.55 -10.29
C PRO A 37 0.08 -9.07 -10.31
N SER A 38 1.29 -9.60 -10.58
CA SER A 38 1.52 -11.04 -10.75
C SER A 38 1.68 -11.82 -9.44
N LYS A 39 1.62 -11.12 -8.30
CA LYS A 39 1.84 -11.69 -6.97
C LYS A 39 0.66 -11.40 -6.05
N GLU A 40 0.27 -12.39 -5.25
CA GLU A 40 -0.55 -12.15 -4.06
C GLU A 40 0.34 -11.59 -2.95
N HIS A 41 0.03 -10.38 -2.50
CA HIS A 41 0.78 -9.71 -1.44
C HIS A 41 0.06 -9.86 -0.10
N GLU A 42 0.84 -10.00 0.97
CA GLU A 42 0.31 -10.07 2.33
C GLU A 42 0.64 -8.76 3.08
N ALA A 43 -0.32 -8.27 3.88
CA ALA A 43 -0.09 -7.17 4.81
C ALA A 43 -0.59 -7.54 6.21
N ARG A 44 0.30 -7.47 7.20
CA ARG A 44 -0.04 -7.70 8.61
C ARG A 44 -0.30 -6.37 9.31
N VAL A 45 -1.58 -6.00 9.41
CA VAL A 45 -2.04 -4.75 10.03
C VAL A 45 -2.54 -4.98 11.46
N PRO A 46 -2.44 -4.00 12.37
CA PRO A 46 -2.98 -4.15 13.72
C PRO A 46 -4.51 -4.16 13.68
N LYS A 47 -5.14 -5.06 14.45
CA LYS A 47 -6.61 -5.17 14.55
C LYS A 47 -7.29 -3.86 14.98
N THR A 48 -6.57 -2.96 15.64
CA THR A 48 -7.06 -1.64 16.07
C THR A 48 -7.46 -0.74 14.90
N ILE A 49 -6.96 -0.99 13.67
CA ILE A 49 -7.37 -0.22 12.48
C ILE A 49 -8.87 -0.34 12.19
N LEU A 50 -9.50 -1.46 12.56
CA LEU A 50 -10.94 -1.68 12.40
C LEU A 50 -11.79 -0.81 13.36
N LYS A 51 -11.16 -0.07 14.27
CA LYS A 51 -11.82 0.85 15.20
C LYS A 51 -11.70 2.31 14.78
N CYS A 52 -11.00 2.61 13.68
CA CYS A 52 -10.98 3.95 13.10
C CYS A 52 -12.39 4.31 12.60
N ARG A 53 -12.76 5.59 12.73
CA ARG A 53 -14.08 6.11 12.38
C ARG A 53 -14.27 6.35 10.89
#